data_AF-A0A1Q4YJI0-F1
#
_entry.id   AF-A0A1Q4YJI0-F1
#
_cell.length_a   1.000
_cell.length_b   1.000
_cell.length_c   1.000
_cell.angle_alpha   90.00
_cell.angle_beta   90.00
_cell.angle_gamma   90.00
#
_symmetry.space_group_name_H-M   'P 1'
#
loop_
_entity.id
_entity.type
_entity.pdbx_description
1 polymer ?
#
loop_
_entity_poly.entity_id
_entity_poly.type
_entity_poly.pdbx_seq_one_letter_code
_entity_poly.pdbx_strand_id
1 'polypeptide(L)'
;MSRHRQRLGVLAVAALALLGPSVAPAASVSAWSVGESVHGQTVRAVSSVSEDPGFAKRRQESQAMGLIDADGRVPGTQREGIRAWPRDDTGYLVQPRDLEFLGLTWQQVDWWRRFEAPLGTTPRQFKDMSSSLFRALCAGCERPRDYDVRVHGSWAFFFSGRHKDFPTEQGLAGQPLALERLRQWMGDTPPGERPARRPFETLFKLGALDEKGKPVGPSDGDFHISSDVMVAAARQKWDELKDAGKLSDEDLRKGFIHHKYSFVNRTAVREAFPDLVKWAAVWEERLGRGVVPSLFPSSGPPDKSQEGNGISTHFRDTDWVVTPPPMR
;
A
#
# COMPACT_ATOMS: atom_id res chain seq x y z
N MET A 1 61.80 -34.77 33.40
CA MET A 1 63.09 -34.04 33.33
C MET A 1 62.78 -32.62 32.86
N SER A 2 62.79 -31.64 33.79
CA SER A 2 63.78 -30.56 33.89
C SER A 2 63.70 -29.57 32.71
N ARG A 3 62.98 -28.44 32.83
CA ARG A 3 63.44 -27.12 33.33
C ARG A 3 64.50 -26.43 32.44
N HIS A 4 64.11 -25.31 31.83
CA HIS A 4 64.80 -23.99 31.86
C HIS A 4 63.86 -22.95 31.20
N ARG A 5 63.18 -22.06 31.96
CA ARG A 5 63.62 -20.79 32.59
C ARG A 5 64.05 -19.72 31.57
N GLN A 6 63.21 -18.69 31.39
CA GLN A 6 63.32 -17.29 31.91
C GLN A 6 64.23 -16.43 31.00
N ARG A 7 63.89 -15.20 30.58
CA ARG A 7 63.55 -13.96 31.31
C ARG A 7 62.90 -12.96 30.31
N LEU A 8 61.79 -12.30 30.63
CA LEU A 8 61.63 -11.03 31.37
C LEU A 8 62.17 -9.79 30.63
N GLY A 9 61.23 -8.94 30.21
CA GLY A 9 61.39 -7.52 29.93
C GLY A 9 60.07 -6.82 30.22
N VAL A 10 59.98 -6.17 31.38
CA VAL A 10 58.85 -5.39 31.91
C VAL A 10 59.20 -3.91 31.77
N LEU A 11 58.22 -3.09 31.38
CA LEU A 11 57.99 -1.67 31.77
C LEU A 11 56.57 -1.33 31.28
N ALA A 12 55.52 -1.44 32.11
CA ALA A 12 55.03 -0.47 33.11
C ALA A 12 54.62 0.88 32.48
N VAL A 13 53.32 1.09 32.23
CA VAL A 13 52.30 1.80 33.06
C VAL A 13 52.30 3.32 32.85
N ALA A 14 51.20 3.84 32.32
CA ALA A 14 50.49 4.99 32.89
C ALA A 14 49.06 5.06 32.32
N ALA A 15 48.10 5.05 33.22
CA ALA A 15 46.66 5.17 32.99
C ALA A 15 46.25 6.64 32.81
N LEU A 16 45.13 6.89 32.15
CA LEU A 16 44.18 7.88 32.64
C LEU A 16 42.77 7.64 32.14
N ALA A 17 41.87 7.63 33.11
CA ALA A 17 40.44 7.40 32.99
C ALA A 17 39.74 8.57 32.30
N LEU A 18 38.77 8.25 31.44
CA LEU A 18 37.59 9.08 31.20
C LEU A 18 36.36 8.15 31.15
N LEU A 19 35.80 7.92 32.34
CA LEU A 19 34.42 7.49 32.50
C LEU A 19 33.51 8.66 32.12
N GLY A 20 32.96 8.63 30.91
CA GLY A 20 31.83 9.47 30.50
C GLY A 20 30.53 8.68 30.69
N PRO A 21 29.42 9.34 31.10
CA PRO A 21 28.22 8.63 31.53
C PRO A 21 27.54 7.88 30.39
N SER A 22 27.15 6.65 30.70
CA SER A 22 26.24 5.83 29.89
C SER A 22 24.88 6.53 29.83
N VAL A 23 24.63 7.25 28.72
CA VAL A 23 23.30 7.75 28.40
C VAL A 23 22.56 6.62 27.70
N ALA A 24 21.86 5.81 28.49
CA ALA A 24 20.79 4.98 27.96
C ALA A 24 19.77 5.90 27.29
N PRO A 25 19.32 5.63 26.04
CA PRO A 25 18.16 6.31 25.53
C PRO A 25 16.97 5.76 26.31
N ALA A 26 16.55 6.50 27.33
CA ALA A 26 15.20 6.40 27.86
C ALA A 26 14.26 6.92 26.77
N ALA A 27 14.01 6.10 25.75
CA ALA A 27 12.86 6.27 24.90
C ALA A 27 11.64 5.94 25.78
N SER A 28 11.02 6.99 26.31
CA SER A 28 9.66 6.88 26.82
C SER A 28 8.82 6.29 25.70
N VAL A 29 8.38 5.04 25.90
CA VAL A 29 7.37 4.40 25.07
C VAL A 29 6.06 5.15 25.33
N SER A 30 5.87 6.26 24.62
CA SER A 30 4.54 6.81 24.43
C SER A 30 3.78 5.75 23.64
N ALA A 31 2.65 5.29 24.16
CA ALA A 31 1.75 4.43 23.41
C ALA A 31 1.33 5.17 22.13
N TRP A 32 1.87 4.76 20.99
CA TRP A 32 1.43 5.27 19.69
C TRP A 32 0.01 4.76 19.48
N SER A 33 -0.93 5.70 19.41
CA SER A 33 -2.25 5.47 18.84
C SER A 33 -2.02 5.13 17.37
N VAL A 34 -2.11 3.84 17.05
CA VAL A 34 -2.16 3.35 15.67
C VAL A 34 -3.31 4.08 14.98
N GLY A 35 -2.95 5.06 14.16
CA GLY A 35 -3.91 5.88 13.45
C GLY A 35 -4.82 5.00 12.62
N GLU A 36 -6.12 5.16 12.80
CA GLU A 36 -7.08 4.64 11.84
C GLU A 36 -6.81 5.29 10.47
N SER A 37 -6.00 4.64 9.63
CA SER A 37 -5.96 4.97 8.19
C SER A 37 -7.27 4.47 7.55
N VAL A 38 -8.35 5.19 7.83
CA VAL A 38 -9.49 5.32 6.92
C VAL A 38 -9.24 6.61 6.16
N HIS A 39 -8.13 6.69 5.41
CA HIS A 39 -7.90 7.82 4.52
C HIS A 39 -8.27 7.39 3.11
N GLY A 40 -9.59 7.38 2.85
CA GLY A 40 -10.04 7.84 1.55
C GLY A 40 -9.59 9.29 1.43
N GLN A 41 -8.37 9.52 0.92
CA GLN A 41 -7.81 10.85 0.72
C GLN A 41 -8.61 11.54 -0.39
N THR A 42 -9.74 12.12 -0.03
CA THR A 42 -10.53 12.98 -0.90
C THR A 42 -9.99 14.39 -0.79
N VAL A 43 -9.11 14.76 -1.71
CA VAL A 43 -9.09 16.16 -2.14
C VAL A 43 -10.43 16.36 -2.85
N ARG A 44 -11.24 17.33 -2.39
CA ARG A 44 -12.45 17.76 -3.12
C ARG A 44 -12.00 18.27 -4.48
N ALA A 45 -12.07 17.41 -5.49
CA ALA A 45 -11.56 17.70 -6.82
C ALA A 45 -12.71 17.70 -7.83
N VAL A 46 -12.70 18.71 -8.70
CA VAL A 46 -13.26 18.60 -10.04
C VAL A 46 -12.48 17.49 -10.74
N SER A 47 -13.19 16.61 -11.44
CA SER A 47 -12.61 15.43 -12.05
C SER A 47 -11.78 15.84 -13.28
N SER A 48 -10.52 15.42 -13.38
CA SER A 48 -9.75 15.62 -14.62
C SER A 48 -10.43 14.95 -15.83
N VAL A 49 -11.17 13.86 -15.58
CA VAL A 49 -12.03 13.21 -16.59
C VAL A 49 -13.16 14.14 -17.04
N SER A 50 -13.72 14.96 -16.13
CA SER A 50 -14.75 15.94 -16.50
C SER A 50 -14.18 17.17 -17.24
N GLU A 51 -12.89 17.45 -17.09
CA GLU A 51 -12.18 18.54 -17.80
C GLU A 51 -11.61 18.09 -19.16
N ASP A 52 -11.67 16.79 -19.48
CA ASP A 52 -11.14 16.20 -20.70
C ASP A 52 -12.26 15.65 -21.62
N PRO A 53 -12.72 16.43 -22.61
CA PRO A 53 -13.78 15.99 -23.53
C PRO A 53 -13.36 14.78 -24.39
N GLY A 54 -12.07 14.47 -24.49
CA GLY A 54 -11.55 13.33 -25.25
C GLY A 54 -11.43 12.03 -24.46
N PHE A 55 -11.68 12.05 -23.14
CA PHE A 55 -11.41 10.92 -22.25
C PHE A 55 -12.06 9.61 -22.73
N ALA A 56 -13.38 9.65 -22.95
CA ALA A 56 -14.14 8.44 -23.31
C ALA A 56 -13.65 7.83 -24.63
N LYS A 57 -13.33 8.68 -25.61
CA LYS A 57 -12.80 8.25 -26.91
C LYS A 57 -11.43 7.60 -26.77
N ARG A 58 -10.48 8.24 -26.07
CA ARG A 58 -9.12 7.70 -25.90
C ARG A 58 -9.11 6.41 -25.07
N ARG A 59 -9.99 6.31 -24.08
CA ARG A 59 -10.19 5.06 -23.34
C ARG A 59 -10.69 3.94 -24.24
N GLN A 60 -11.72 4.19 -25.05
CA GLN A 60 -12.27 3.20 -25.98
C GLN A 60 -11.22 2.76 -27.00
N GLU A 61 -10.45 3.69 -27.54
CA GLU A 61 -9.33 3.40 -28.46
C GLU A 61 -8.25 2.53 -27.79
N SER A 62 -7.86 2.88 -26.56
CA SER A 62 -6.86 2.12 -25.80
C SER A 62 -7.32 0.69 -25.47
N GLN A 63 -8.61 0.52 -25.17
CA GLN A 63 -9.23 -0.80 -24.99
C GLN A 63 -9.26 -1.59 -26.30
N ALA A 64 -9.67 -0.96 -27.40
CA ALA A 64 -9.71 -1.59 -28.72
C ALA A 64 -8.32 -2.06 -29.19
N MET A 65 -7.26 -1.34 -28.80
CA MET A 65 -5.86 -1.70 -29.08
C MET A 65 -5.27 -2.70 -28.08
N GLY A 66 -6.02 -3.12 -27.05
CA GLY A 66 -5.52 -4.02 -26.01
C GLY A 66 -4.41 -3.42 -25.15
N LEU A 67 -4.32 -2.09 -25.06
CA LEU A 67 -3.34 -1.40 -24.21
C LEU A 67 -3.75 -1.40 -22.74
N ILE A 68 -5.06 -1.50 -22.49
CA ILE A 68 -5.70 -1.58 -21.18
C ILE A 68 -6.84 -2.59 -21.22
N ASP A 69 -7.16 -3.19 -20.07
CA ASP A 69 -8.33 -4.03 -19.90
C ASP A 69 -9.63 -3.20 -19.78
N ALA A 70 -10.76 -3.88 -19.61
CA ALA A 70 -12.06 -3.22 -19.39
C ALA A 70 -12.00 -2.21 -18.23
N ASP A 71 -11.15 -2.46 -17.25
CA ASP A 71 -10.94 -1.69 -16.04
C ASP A 71 -9.96 -0.54 -16.12
N GLY A 72 -9.25 -0.39 -17.23
CA GLY A 72 -8.24 0.65 -17.41
C GLY A 72 -6.87 0.25 -16.88
N ARG A 73 -6.66 -1.04 -16.56
CA ARG A 73 -5.36 -1.54 -16.10
C ARG A 73 -4.54 -2.06 -17.26
N VAL A 74 -3.22 -1.94 -17.13
CA VAL A 74 -2.27 -2.53 -18.06
C VAL A 74 -2.40 -4.07 -18.05
N PRO A 75 -2.59 -4.72 -19.22
CA PRO A 75 -2.65 -6.17 -19.29
C PRO A 75 -1.35 -6.84 -18.88
N GLY A 76 -1.47 -8.08 -18.41
CA GLY A 76 -0.37 -8.94 -18.02
C GLY A 76 -0.65 -9.64 -16.69
N THR A 77 -0.23 -10.90 -16.60
CA THR A 77 -0.45 -11.73 -15.43
C THR A 77 0.86 -12.13 -14.76
N GLN A 78 0.81 -12.39 -13.44
CA GLN A 78 1.96 -12.94 -12.73
C GLN A 78 2.44 -14.27 -13.32
N ARG A 79 1.50 -15.05 -13.86
CA ARG A 79 1.78 -16.33 -14.51
C ARG A 79 2.65 -16.17 -15.76
N GLU A 80 2.42 -15.12 -16.54
CA GLU A 80 3.24 -14.78 -17.71
C GLU A 80 4.56 -14.11 -17.31
N GLY A 81 4.67 -13.64 -16.07
CA GLY A 81 5.89 -13.06 -15.51
C GLY A 81 6.24 -11.68 -16.05
N ILE A 82 5.35 -11.04 -16.82
CA ILE A 82 5.61 -9.71 -17.37
C ILE A 82 4.31 -8.91 -17.61
N ARG A 83 4.35 -7.62 -17.30
CA ARG A 83 3.39 -6.60 -17.71
C ARG A 83 4.02 -5.62 -18.70
N ALA A 84 3.19 -4.98 -19.51
CA ALA A 84 3.62 -3.87 -20.35
C ALA A 84 4.05 -2.65 -19.49
N TRP A 85 4.66 -1.67 -20.14
CA TRP A 85 5.01 -0.40 -19.47
C TRP A 85 3.75 0.29 -18.94
N PRO A 86 3.81 0.98 -17.77
CA PRO A 86 2.65 1.60 -17.15
C PRO A 86 1.86 2.53 -18.09
N ARG A 87 0.54 2.33 -18.11
CA ARG A 87 -0.45 3.17 -18.80
C ARG A 87 -1.67 3.39 -17.92
N ASP A 88 -2.35 4.51 -18.13
CA ASP A 88 -3.63 4.80 -17.49
C ASP A 88 -4.84 4.46 -18.37
N ASP A 89 -6.05 4.73 -17.86
CA ASP A 89 -7.33 4.51 -18.54
C ASP A 89 -7.47 5.15 -19.93
N THR A 90 -6.66 6.16 -20.27
CA THR A 90 -6.68 6.85 -21.56
C THR A 90 -5.58 6.38 -22.50
N GLY A 91 -4.76 5.42 -22.07
CA GLY A 91 -3.58 4.97 -22.78
C GLY A 91 -2.35 5.84 -22.56
N TYR A 92 -2.42 6.86 -21.67
CA TYR A 92 -1.29 7.71 -21.32
C TYR A 92 -0.10 6.85 -20.91
N LEU A 93 1.00 6.94 -21.67
CA LEU A 93 2.22 6.19 -21.38
C LEU A 93 3.08 6.99 -20.42
N VAL A 94 3.43 6.39 -19.28
CA VAL A 94 4.30 7.03 -18.28
C VAL A 94 5.63 7.43 -18.90
N GLN A 95 5.99 8.70 -18.72
CA GLN A 95 7.16 9.35 -19.28
C GLN A 95 8.33 9.40 -18.28
N PRO A 96 9.58 9.61 -18.73
CA PRO A 96 10.73 9.78 -17.84
C PRO A 96 10.53 10.87 -16.78
N ARG A 97 9.92 12.01 -17.15
CA ARG A 97 9.61 13.13 -16.23
C ARG A 97 8.68 12.72 -15.09
N ASP A 98 7.78 11.77 -15.35
CA ASP A 98 6.85 11.28 -14.33
C ASP A 98 7.60 10.42 -13.33
N LEU A 99 8.50 9.54 -13.81
CA LEU A 99 9.33 8.73 -12.91
C LEU A 99 10.19 9.62 -12.01
N GLU A 100 10.81 10.65 -12.57
CA GLU A 100 11.61 11.62 -11.82
C GLU A 100 10.79 12.31 -10.73
N PHE A 101 9.63 12.88 -11.10
CA PHE A 101 8.74 13.53 -10.14
C PHE A 101 8.27 12.59 -9.03
N LEU A 102 7.92 11.35 -9.40
CA LEU A 102 7.46 10.32 -8.48
C LEU A 102 8.60 9.71 -7.64
N GLY A 103 9.86 10.04 -7.92
CA GLY A 103 11.03 9.47 -7.28
C GLY A 103 11.18 7.97 -7.55
N LEU A 104 10.82 7.54 -8.76
CA LEU A 104 10.96 6.17 -9.24
C LEU A 104 12.11 6.07 -10.25
N THR A 105 12.78 4.92 -10.27
CA THR A 105 13.77 4.60 -11.31
C THR A 105 13.18 3.67 -12.36
N TRP A 106 13.79 3.65 -13.54
CA TRP A 106 13.48 2.66 -14.57
C TRP A 106 13.59 1.22 -14.06
N GLN A 107 14.57 0.95 -13.22
CA GLN A 107 14.76 -0.37 -12.61
C GLN A 107 13.60 -0.77 -11.70
N GLN A 108 13.06 0.17 -10.91
CA GLN A 108 11.88 -0.09 -10.09
C GLN A 108 10.64 -0.39 -10.93
N VAL A 109 10.49 0.29 -12.08
CA VAL A 109 9.41 -0.02 -13.02
C VAL A 109 9.62 -1.39 -13.67
N ASP A 110 10.86 -1.78 -13.98
CA ASP A 110 11.15 -3.12 -14.52
C ASP A 110 10.83 -4.23 -13.51
N TRP A 111 11.22 -4.07 -12.23
CA TRP A 111 10.82 -4.98 -11.15
C TRP A 111 9.30 -5.08 -11.01
N TRP A 112 8.60 -3.94 -11.08
CA TRP A 112 7.14 -3.91 -11.04
C TRP A 112 6.53 -4.68 -12.23
N ARG A 113 7.06 -4.48 -13.45
CA ARG A 113 6.61 -5.19 -14.65
C ARG A 113 6.80 -6.70 -14.54
N ARG A 114 7.88 -7.15 -13.93
CA ARG A 114 8.21 -8.57 -13.74
C ARG A 114 7.59 -9.19 -12.49
N PHE A 115 6.76 -8.44 -11.77
CA PHE A 115 6.15 -8.85 -10.51
C PHE A 115 7.15 -9.21 -9.40
N GLU A 116 8.35 -8.65 -9.46
CA GLU A 116 9.41 -8.88 -8.47
C GLU A 116 9.24 -8.01 -7.22
N ALA A 117 8.76 -6.78 -7.39
CA ALA A 117 8.49 -5.84 -6.30
C ALA A 117 7.46 -4.77 -6.69
N PRO A 118 6.51 -4.41 -5.82
CA PRO A 118 5.66 -3.25 -6.01
C PRO A 118 6.47 -1.95 -5.91
N LEU A 119 5.90 -0.85 -6.40
CA LEU A 119 6.61 0.42 -6.56
C LEU A 119 7.18 0.96 -5.25
N GLY A 120 8.35 1.60 -5.29
CA GLY A 120 8.98 2.11 -4.06
C GLY A 120 9.51 1.03 -3.12
N THR A 121 9.60 -0.23 -3.55
CA THR A 121 10.31 -1.31 -2.84
C THR A 121 11.32 -2.03 -3.73
N THR A 122 12.27 -2.71 -3.12
CA THR A 122 13.19 -3.63 -3.80
C THR A 122 12.66 -5.08 -3.76
N PRO A 123 13.07 -5.96 -4.69
CA PRO A 123 12.68 -7.38 -4.66
C PRO A 123 13.03 -8.07 -3.34
N ARG A 124 14.16 -7.71 -2.73
CA ARG A 124 14.54 -8.23 -1.41
C ARG A 124 13.57 -7.80 -0.32
N GLN A 125 13.25 -6.51 -0.23
CA GLN A 125 12.27 -6.00 0.76
C GLN A 125 10.91 -6.68 0.57
N PHE A 126 10.43 -6.79 -0.68
CA PHE A 126 9.15 -7.42 -0.96
C PHE A 126 9.12 -8.92 -0.60
N LYS A 127 10.21 -9.64 -0.88
CA LYS A 127 10.38 -11.05 -0.49
C LYS A 127 10.38 -11.22 1.02
N ASP A 128 11.12 -10.39 1.75
CA ASP A 128 11.20 -10.43 3.22
C ASP A 128 9.82 -10.10 3.85
N MET A 129 9.10 -9.14 3.27
CA MET A 129 7.75 -8.75 3.68
C MET A 129 6.75 -9.88 3.47
N SER A 130 6.74 -10.46 2.28
CA SER A 130 5.89 -11.60 1.95
C SER A 130 6.19 -12.80 2.87
N SER A 131 7.47 -13.13 3.05
CA SER A 131 7.91 -14.25 3.91
C SER A 131 7.50 -14.08 5.37
N SER A 132 7.55 -12.85 5.89
CA SER A 132 7.12 -12.56 7.27
C SER A 132 5.59 -12.49 7.40
N LEU A 133 4.87 -12.10 6.34
CA LEU A 133 3.40 -12.14 6.31
C LEU A 133 2.91 -13.57 6.48
N PHE A 134 3.48 -14.51 5.73
CA PHE A 134 3.15 -15.93 5.87
C PHE A 134 3.25 -16.42 7.32
N ARG A 135 4.30 -16.01 8.05
CA ARG A 135 4.47 -16.38 9.46
C ARG A 135 3.38 -15.77 10.35
N ALA A 136 3.01 -14.52 10.10
CA ALA A 136 1.93 -13.84 10.82
C ALA A 136 0.55 -14.48 10.54
N LEU A 137 0.31 -14.95 9.32
CA LEU A 137 -0.94 -15.64 8.94
C LEU A 137 -1.01 -17.07 9.49
N CYS A 138 0.11 -17.82 9.49
CA CYS A 138 0.16 -19.19 10.02
C CYS A 138 -0.10 -19.27 11.53
N ALA A 139 0.06 -18.18 12.28
CA ALA A 139 -0.38 -18.14 13.68
C ALA A 139 -1.91 -18.28 13.83
N GLY A 140 -2.67 -17.94 12.78
CA GLY A 140 -4.13 -18.00 12.74
C GLY A 140 -4.73 -19.00 11.74
N CYS A 141 -3.91 -19.76 10.99
CA CYS A 141 -4.38 -20.67 9.93
C CYS A 141 -3.67 -22.02 9.98
N GLU A 142 -4.40 -23.09 9.72
CA GLU A 142 -3.87 -24.46 9.75
C GLU A 142 -2.95 -24.78 8.55
N ARG A 143 -3.20 -24.19 7.36
CA ARG A 143 -2.43 -24.48 6.15
C ARG A 143 -2.26 -23.25 5.23
N PRO A 144 -1.16 -23.16 4.47
CA PRO A 144 -0.94 -22.08 3.50
C PRO A 144 -2.01 -21.94 2.41
N ARG A 145 -2.76 -23.00 2.14
CA ARG A 145 -3.87 -23.01 1.17
C ARG A 145 -5.14 -22.34 1.66
N ASP A 146 -5.22 -21.99 2.94
CA ASP A 146 -6.44 -21.45 3.54
C ASP A 146 -6.54 -19.92 3.36
N TYR A 147 -5.60 -19.29 2.64
CA TYR A 147 -5.62 -17.86 2.33
C TYR A 147 -5.17 -17.55 0.88
N ASP A 148 -5.82 -16.56 0.27
CA ASP A 148 -5.38 -15.85 -0.93
C ASP A 148 -5.06 -14.41 -0.54
N VAL A 149 -3.83 -13.97 -0.79
CA VAL A 149 -3.36 -12.63 -0.44
C VAL A 149 -2.92 -11.89 -1.69
N ARG A 150 -3.49 -10.70 -1.87
CA ARG A 150 -3.19 -9.84 -3.01
C ARG A 150 -2.89 -8.41 -2.58
N VAL A 151 -2.00 -7.76 -3.29
CA VAL A 151 -1.68 -6.34 -3.09
C VAL A 151 -2.54 -5.51 -4.04
N HIS A 152 -3.14 -4.45 -3.53
CA HIS A 152 -3.99 -3.53 -4.29
C HIS A 152 -3.49 -2.09 -4.23
N GLY A 153 -4.24 -1.20 -4.88
CA GLY A 153 -3.94 0.23 -4.94
C GLY A 153 -2.89 0.59 -5.99
N SER A 154 -2.52 1.87 -6.03
CA SER A 154 -1.50 2.39 -6.95
C SER A 154 -0.12 1.78 -6.71
N TRP A 155 0.13 1.24 -5.52
CA TRP A 155 1.36 0.51 -5.21
C TRP A 155 1.53 -0.76 -6.06
N ALA A 156 0.44 -1.49 -6.31
CA ALA A 156 0.41 -2.70 -7.15
C ALA A 156 0.13 -2.43 -8.63
N PHE A 157 -0.60 -1.36 -8.96
CA PHE A 157 -1.12 -1.12 -10.32
C PHE A 157 -0.59 0.14 -11.00
N PHE A 158 0.38 0.83 -10.39
CA PHE A 158 0.94 2.11 -10.82
C PHE A 158 -0.03 3.29 -10.73
N PHE A 159 -1.27 3.14 -11.19
CA PHE A 159 -2.30 4.16 -11.12
C PHE A 159 -3.35 3.81 -10.06
N SER A 160 -3.96 4.84 -9.49
CA SER A 160 -5.12 4.69 -8.61
C SER A 160 -6.35 4.18 -9.39
N GLY A 161 -7.29 3.55 -8.69
CA GLY A 161 -8.53 3.09 -9.30
C GLY A 161 -9.38 4.22 -9.90
N ARG A 162 -10.37 3.84 -10.73
CA ARG A 162 -11.22 4.72 -11.57
C ARG A 162 -11.96 5.87 -10.87
N HIS A 163 -11.98 5.91 -9.55
CA HIS A 163 -12.64 6.93 -8.75
C HIS A 163 -11.66 8.00 -8.22
N LYS A 164 -10.38 7.93 -8.62
CA LYS A 164 -9.32 8.84 -8.20
C LYS A 164 -8.65 9.47 -9.42
N ASP A 165 -9.05 10.70 -9.70
CA ASP A 165 -8.61 11.45 -10.87
C ASP A 165 -7.32 12.21 -10.64
N PHE A 166 -6.53 12.39 -11.68
CA PHE A 166 -5.34 13.23 -11.64
C PHE A 166 -5.69 14.64 -11.13
N PRO A 167 -4.88 15.24 -10.24
CA PRO A 167 -5.19 16.55 -9.69
C PRO A 167 -5.15 17.63 -10.78
N THR A 168 -6.10 18.56 -10.72
CA THR A 168 -6.19 19.71 -11.62
C THR A 168 -5.78 20.98 -10.88
N GLU A 169 -5.40 22.02 -11.63
CA GLU A 169 -5.06 23.33 -11.06
C GLU A 169 -6.23 23.90 -10.25
N GLN A 170 -7.46 23.71 -10.72
CA GLN A 170 -8.66 24.12 -10.00
C GLN A 170 -8.82 23.33 -8.68
N GLY A 171 -8.60 22.00 -8.72
CA GLY A 171 -8.66 21.15 -7.52
C GLY A 171 -7.59 21.49 -6.47
N LEU A 172 -6.47 22.10 -6.88
CA LEU A 172 -5.38 22.51 -6.00
C LEU A 172 -5.33 24.02 -5.71
N ALA A 173 -6.33 24.81 -6.13
CA ALA A 173 -6.30 26.28 -6.01
C ALA A 173 -6.10 26.78 -4.56
N GLY A 174 -6.58 26.04 -3.57
CA GLY A 174 -6.38 26.33 -2.14
C GLY A 174 -5.08 25.80 -1.53
N GLN A 175 -4.20 25.21 -2.34
CA GLN A 175 -2.97 24.53 -1.90
C GLN A 175 -1.77 25.01 -2.74
N PRO A 176 -1.21 26.21 -2.46
CA PRO A 176 -0.25 26.89 -3.35
C PRO A 176 1.01 26.06 -3.62
N LEU A 177 1.55 25.37 -2.61
CA LEU A 177 2.72 24.51 -2.78
C LEU A 177 2.45 23.33 -3.72
N ALA A 178 1.29 22.68 -3.56
CA ALA A 178 0.89 21.56 -4.41
C ALA A 178 0.63 22.00 -5.84
N LEU A 179 -0.02 23.16 -6.00
CA LEU A 179 -0.26 23.76 -7.31
C LEU A 179 1.05 24.13 -8.02
N GLU A 180 2.01 24.71 -7.31
CA GLU A 180 3.33 25.03 -7.86
C GLU A 180 4.05 23.77 -8.34
N ARG A 181 4.09 22.71 -7.53
CA ARG A 181 4.71 21.43 -7.90
C ARG A 181 4.01 20.75 -9.06
N LEU A 182 2.67 20.84 -9.14
CA LEU A 182 1.92 20.33 -10.29
C LEU A 182 2.34 21.05 -11.57
N ARG A 183 2.45 22.38 -11.53
CA ARG A 183 2.88 23.20 -12.67
C ARG A 183 4.33 22.92 -13.06
N GLN A 184 5.22 22.70 -12.10
CA GLN A 184 6.60 22.30 -12.37
C GLN A 184 6.67 20.93 -13.05
N TRP A 185 5.86 19.97 -12.61
CA TRP A 185 5.84 18.62 -13.18
C TRP A 185 5.22 18.58 -14.58
N MET A 186 4.05 19.19 -14.76
CA MET A 186 3.31 19.13 -16.03
C MET A 186 3.77 20.18 -17.04
N GLY A 187 4.36 21.29 -16.60
CA GLY A 187 4.71 22.42 -17.46
C GLY A 187 3.51 22.87 -18.29
N ASP A 188 3.75 23.08 -19.59
CA ASP A 188 2.72 23.48 -20.55
C ASP A 188 1.91 22.30 -21.12
N THR A 189 2.05 21.08 -20.57
CA THR A 189 1.30 19.91 -21.06
C THR A 189 -0.21 20.18 -20.94
N PRO A 190 -0.97 20.14 -22.04
CA PRO A 190 -2.42 20.37 -22.00
C PRO A 190 -3.14 19.31 -21.16
N PRO A 191 -4.26 19.64 -20.47
CA PRO A 191 -4.99 18.68 -19.63
C PRO A 191 -5.32 17.34 -20.31
N GLY A 192 -5.72 17.35 -21.58
CA GLY A 192 -6.02 16.13 -22.35
C GLY A 192 -4.81 15.25 -22.67
N GLU A 193 -3.59 15.73 -22.45
CA GLU A 193 -2.34 14.99 -22.63
C GLU A 193 -1.68 14.59 -21.29
N ARG A 194 -2.31 14.92 -20.16
CA ARG A 194 -1.86 14.51 -18.83
C ARG A 194 -2.44 13.15 -18.45
N PRO A 195 -1.94 12.49 -17.40
CA PRO A 195 -2.65 11.35 -16.83
C PRO A 195 -4.08 11.72 -16.46
N ALA A 196 -5.03 10.83 -16.73
CA ALA A 196 -6.39 10.93 -16.23
C ALA A 196 -6.51 10.34 -14.80
N ARG A 197 -5.70 9.34 -14.46
CA ARG A 197 -5.65 8.74 -13.11
C ARG A 197 -4.41 9.18 -12.37
N ARG A 198 -4.47 9.23 -11.04
CA ARG A 198 -3.30 9.58 -10.21
C ARG A 198 -2.28 8.45 -10.27
N PRO A 199 -1.04 8.68 -10.75
CA PRO A 199 0.05 7.77 -10.48
C PRO A 199 0.29 7.56 -8.98
N PHE A 200 1.01 6.49 -8.65
CA PHE A 200 1.64 6.23 -7.37
C PHE A 200 2.29 7.49 -6.80
N GLU A 201 2.14 7.76 -5.49
CA GLU A 201 2.76 8.90 -4.78
C GLU A 201 2.37 10.32 -5.22
N THR A 202 1.47 10.49 -6.19
CA THR A 202 1.12 11.81 -6.75
C THR A 202 0.82 12.87 -5.68
N LEU A 203 -0.14 12.61 -4.78
CA LEU A 203 -0.55 13.58 -3.77
C LEU A 203 0.55 13.85 -2.73
N PHE A 204 1.31 12.83 -2.35
CA PHE A 204 2.44 12.96 -1.43
C PHE A 204 3.55 13.84 -2.03
N LYS A 205 3.92 13.59 -3.29
CA LYS A 205 4.98 14.35 -3.99
C LYS A 205 4.58 15.79 -4.24
N LEU A 206 3.30 16.03 -4.55
CA LEU A 206 2.74 17.37 -4.59
C LEU A 206 2.74 18.04 -3.21
N GLY A 207 2.88 17.32 -2.10
CA GLY A 207 2.73 17.89 -0.77
C GLY A 207 1.30 18.37 -0.52
N ALA A 208 0.32 17.67 -1.12
CA ALA A 208 -1.08 17.99 -0.97
C ALA A 208 -1.52 17.81 0.49
N LEU A 209 -2.53 18.57 0.89
CA LEU A 209 -3.18 18.48 2.19
C LEU A 209 -4.52 17.74 2.06
N ASP A 210 -4.86 16.96 3.08
CA ASP A 210 -6.16 16.32 3.22
C ASP A 210 -7.25 17.34 3.63
N GLU A 211 -8.49 16.87 3.79
CA GLU A 211 -9.63 17.70 4.19
C GLU A 211 -9.48 18.37 5.56
N LYS A 212 -8.55 17.87 6.39
CA LYS A 212 -8.24 18.39 7.73
C LYS A 212 -6.99 19.29 7.71
N GLY A 213 -6.45 19.59 6.53
CA GLY A 213 -5.26 20.42 6.36
C GLY A 213 -3.96 19.71 6.73
N LYS A 214 -3.96 18.38 6.88
CA LYS A 214 -2.75 17.61 7.18
C LYS A 214 -2.05 17.15 5.91
N PRO A 215 -0.70 17.07 5.88
CA PRO A 215 0.01 16.51 4.74
C PRO A 215 -0.48 15.10 4.41
N VAL A 216 -0.82 14.90 3.15
CA VAL A 216 -1.07 13.57 2.59
C VAL A 216 0.22 12.79 2.66
N GLY A 217 0.20 11.65 3.36
CA GLY A 217 1.31 10.71 3.42
C GLY A 217 1.49 9.91 2.14
N PRO A 218 2.54 9.08 2.06
CA PRO A 218 2.79 8.21 0.92
C PRO A 218 1.66 7.23 0.67
N SER A 219 1.63 6.64 -0.54
CA SER A 219 0.57 5.69 -0.90
C SER A 219 0.64 4.43 -0.03
N ASP A 220 -0.49 4.04 0.57
CA ASP A 220 -0.58 2.84 1.40
C ASP A 220 -0.35 1.56 0.58
N GLY A 221 0.19 0.54 1.26
CA GLY A 221 0.26 -0.82 0.77
C GLY A 221 -0.95 -1.62 1.25
N ASP A 222 -1.97 -1.74 0.39
CA ASP A 222 -3.21 -2.45 0.70
C ASP A 222 -3.04 -3.96 0.47
N PHE A 223 -3.09 -4.75 1.55
CA PHE A 223 -3.06 -6.22 1.48
C PHE A 223 -4.46 -6.79 1.69
N HIS A 224 -5.04 -7.35 0.65
CA HIS A 224 -6.33 -8.05 0.74
C HIS A 224 -6.08 -9.52 1.02
N ILE A 225 -6.49 -9.97 2.20
CA ILE A 225 -6.40 -11.35 2.67
C ILE A 225 -7.79 -11.95 2.58
N SER A 226 -7.95 -13.06 1.87
CA SER A 226 -9.22 -13.76 1.72
C SER A 226 -9.14 -15.13 2.37
N SER A 227 -9.93 -15.36 3.42
CA SER A 227 -9.93 -16.62 4.17
C SER A 227 -11.18 -16.77 5.03
N ASP A 228 -12.00 -17.79 4.78
CA ASP A 228 -13.19 -18.06 5.60
C ASP A 228 -12.83 -18.53 7.01
N VAL A 229 -11.70 -19.23 7.17
CA VAL A 229 -11.19 -19.65 8.48
C VAL A 229 -10.88 -18.43 9.35
N MET A 230 -10.16 -17.45 8.77
CA MET A 230 -9.87 -16.22 9.50
C MET A 230 -11.13 -15.38 9.76
N VAL A 231 -12.08 -15.36 8.82
CA VAL A 231 -13.37 -14.64 8.99
C VAL A 231 -14.17 -15.26 10.14
N ALA A 232 -14.20 -16.58 10.27
CA ALA A 232 -14.87 -17.28 11.36
C ALA A 232 -14.24 -16.94 12.73
N ALA A 233 -12.90 -16.97 12.81
CA ALA A 233 -12.19 -16.57 14.04
C ALA A 233 -12.41 -15.09 14.39
N ALA A 234 -12.40 -14.19 13.40
CA ALA A 234 -12.74 -12.79 13.60
C ALA A 234 -14.20 -12.59 14.05
N ARG A 235 -15.14 -13.39 13.51
CA ARG A 235 -16.55 -13.37 13.94
C ARG A 235 -16.67 -13.76 15.40
N GLN A 236 -16.04 -14.85 15.82
CA GLN A 236 -16.06 -15.27 17.21
C GLN A 236 -15.54 -14.16 18.13
N LYS A 237 -14.41 -13.54 17.76
CA LYS A 237 -13.85 -12.43 18.54
C LYS A 237 -14.77 -11.21 18.57
N TRP A 238 -15.43 -10.90 17.45
CA TRP A 238 -16.41 -9.82 17.37
C TRP A 238 -17.57 -10.02 18.34
N ASP A 239 -18.14 -11.23 18.36
CA ASP A 239 -19.26 -11.56 19.24
C ASP A 239 -18.84 -11.50 20.72
N GLU A 240 -17.65 -12.02 21.07
CA GLU A 240 -17.07 -11.89 22.41
C GLU A 240 -16.90 -10.42 22.85
N LEU A 241 -16.40 -9.55 21.96
CA LEU A 241 -16.24 -8.13 22.25
C LEU A 241 -17.58 -7.42 22.38
N LYS A 242 -18.56 -7.80 21.54
CA LYS A 242 -19.92 -7.24 21.57
C LYS A 242 -20.62 -7.59 22.88
N ASP A 243 -20.59 -8.85 23.29
CA ASP A 243 -21.23 -9.34 24.52
C ASP A 243 -20.56 -8.75 25.77
N ALA A 244 -19.25 -8.48 25.70
CA ALA A 244 -18.51 -7.79 26.76
C ALA A 244 -18.69 -6.26 26.76
N GLY A 245 -19.47 -5.69 25.83
CA GLY A 245 -19.67 -4.23 25.71
C GLY A 245 -18.38 -3.46 25.36
N LYS A 246 -17.42 -4.11 24.69
CA LYS A 246 -16.09 -3.54 24.36
C LYS A 246 -16.01 -2.96 22.95
N LEU A 247 -17.04 -3.12 22.14
CA LEU A 247 -17.12 -2.48 20.81
C LEU A 247 -17.57 -1.03 20.96
N SER A 248 -16.96 -0.13 20.20
CA SER A 248 -17.40 1.26 20.13
C SER A 248 -18.72 1.40 19.37
N ASP A 249 -19.43 2.51 19.57
CA ASP A 249 -20.61 2.86 18.76
C ASP A 249 -20.29 2.90 17.26
N GLU A 250 -19.07 3.32 16.92
CA GLU A 250 -18.60 3.35 15.54
C GLU A 250 -18.41 1.94 14.96
N ASP A 251 -17.84 1.01 15.74
CA ASP A 251 -17.73 -0.39 15.34
C ASP A 251 -19.11 -0.97 15.06
N LEU A 252 -20.04 -0.81 16.01
CA LEU A 252 -21.40 -1.33 15.90
C LEU A 252 -22.12 -0.77 14.67
N ARG A 253 -21.98 0.54 14.40
CA ARG A 253 -22.55 1.19 13.21
C ARG A 253 -21.93 0.70 11.91
N LYS A 254 -20.61 0.48 11.86
CA LYS A 254 -19.92 -0.08 10.68
C LYS A 254 -20.31 -1.54 10.45
N GLY A 255 -20.67 -2.25 11.52
CA GLY A 255 -21.00 -3.67 11.51
C GLY A 255 -19.78 -4.56 11.41
N PHE A 256 -20.00 -5.88 11.47
CA PHE A 256 -18.93 -6.88 11.32
C PHE A 256 -18.34 -6.89 9.91
N ILE A 257 -19.16 -6.70 8.88
CA ILE A 257 -18.71 -6.51 7.50
C ILE A 257 -18.99 -5.06 7.12
N HIS A 258 -17.94 -4.34 6.70
CA HIS A 258 -18.07 -2.93 6.35
C HIS A 258 -18.96 -2.76 5.12
N HIS A 259 -20.11 -2.08 5.23
CA HIS A 259 -21.08 -1.91 4.13
C HIS A 259 -20.48 -1.41 2.80
N LYS A 260 -19.63 -0.37 2.86
CA LYS A 260 -18.98 0.22 1.67
C LYS A 260 -17.88 -0.67 1.09
N TYR A 261 -16.90 -1.05 1.90
CA TYR A 261 -15.66 -1.69 1.45
C TYR A 261 -15.66 -3.22 1.55
N SER A 262 -16.66 -3.82 2.19
CA SER A 262 -16.88 -5.26 2.32
C SER A 262 -15.80 -6.07 3.06
N PHE A 263 -14.80 -5.43 3.66
CA PHE A 263 -13.86 -6.10 4.56
C PHE A 263 -14.47 -6.34 5.95
N VAL A 264 -13.94 -7.34 6.66
CA VAL A 264 -14.23 -7.62 8.06
C VAL A 264 -13.75 -6.47 8.95
N ASN A 265 -14.55 -6.10 9.95
CA ASN A 265 -14.27 -5.01 10.86
C ASN A 265 -12.85 -5.11 11.45
N ARG A 266 -12.10 -4.01 11.35
CA ARG A 266 -10.68 -3.96 11.73
C ARG A 266 -10.44 -4.19 13.21
N THR A 267 -11.38 -3.80 14.07
CA THR A 267 -11.33 -4.10 15.51
C THR A 267 -11.39 -5.61 15.72
N ALA A 268 -12.34 -6.32 15.08
CA ALA A 268 -12.41 -7.78 15.16
C ALA A 268 -11.11 -8.45 14.67
N VAL A 269 -10.59 -8.00 13.52
CA VAL A 269 -9.34 -8.53 12.94
C VAL A 269 -8.14 -8.28 13.86
N ARG A 270 -8.01 -7.07 14.42
CA ARG A 270 -6.90 -6.71 15.32
C ARG A 270 -6.88 -7.58 16.57
N GLU A 271 -8.04 -7.78 17.18
CA GLU A 271 -8.16 -8.57 18.40
C GLU A 271 -8.03 -10.08 18.15
N ALA A 272 -8.43 -10.56 16.97
CA ALA A 272 -8.28 -11.97 16.60
C ALA A 272 -6.86 -12.31 16.12
N PHE A 273 -6.16 -11.37 15.47
CA PHE A 273 -4.86 -11.60 14.83
C PHE A 273 -3.83 -10.52 15.20
N PRO A 274 -3.40 -10.45 16.47
CA PRO A 274 -2.47 -9.41 16.92
C PRO A 274 -1.10 -9.49 16.22
N ASP A 275 -0.66 -10.66 15.77
CA ASP A 275 0.60 -10.81 15.06
C ASP A 275 0.57 -10.25 13.64
N LEU A 276 -0.60 -10.22 13.00
CA LEU A 276 -0.79 -9.53 11.72
C LEU A 276 -0.66 -8.01 11.89
N VAL A 277 -1.15 -7.48 13.01
CA VAL A 277 -1.04 -6.04 13.35
C VAL A 277 0.41 -5.66 13.63
N LYS A 278 1.13 -6.49 14.40
CA LYS A 278 2.57 -6.30 14.64
C LYS A 278 3.36 -6.37 13.34
N TRP A 279 3.04 -7.33 12.47
CA TRP A 279 3.67 -7.45 11.15
C TRP A 279 3.49 -6.16 10.32
N ALA A 280 2.25 -5.65 10.26
CA ALA A 280 1.95 -4.43 9.52
C ALA A 280 2.74 -3.23 10.07
N ALA A 281 2.76 -3.05 11.39
CA ALA A 281 3.50 -1.96 12.04
C ALA A 281 5.02 -2.01 11.77
N VAL A 282 5.63 -3.20 11.82
CA VAL A 282 7.07 -3.37 11.51
C VAL A 282 7.37 -2.98 10.07
N TRP A 283 6.50 -3.32 9.12
CA TRP A 283 6.72 -2.96 7.72
C TRP A 283 6.38 -1.50 7.41
N GLU A 284 5.41 -0.92 8.11
CA GLU A 284 5.12 0.50 8.03
C GLU A 284 6.35 1.33 8.46
N GLU A 285 6.96 0.99 9.59
CA GLU A 285 8.18 1.65 10.07
C GLU A 285 9.33 1.50 9.06
N ARG A 286 9.53 0.28 8.53
CA ARG A 286 10.63 -0.01 7.60
C ARG A 286 10.48 0.65 6.23
N LEU A 287 9.25 0.79 5.74
CA LEU A 287 8.97 1.33 4.41
C LEU A 287 8.63 2.83 4.45
N GLY A 288 8.32 3.37 5.63
CA GLY A 288 7.85 4.74 5.81
C GLY A 288 6.49 5.00 5.15
N ARG A 289 5.66 3.97 4.96
CA ARG A 289 4.31 4.05 4.36
C ARG A 289 3.35 3.12 5.07
N GLY A 290 2.05 3.45 5.05
CA GLY A 290 1.04 2.58 5.66
C GLY A 290 1.05 1.19 5.04
N VAL A 291 0.95 0.16 5.88
CA VAL A 291 0.77 -1.23 5.46
C VAL A 291 -0.56 -1.70 6.05
N VAL A 292 -1.53 -1.96 5.19
CA VAL A 292 -2.94 -2.08 5.61
C VAL A 292 -3.51 -3.44 5.21
N PRO A 293 -3.50 -4.43 6.12
CA PRO A 293 -4.23 -5.67 5.95
C PRO A 293 -5.74 -5.44 5.99
N SER A 294 -6.46 -6.02 5.05
CA SER A 294 -7.94 -6.09 5.03
C SER A 294 -8.37 -7.53 4.82
N LEU A 295 -9.25 -8.04 5.69
CA LEU A 295 -9.74 -9.42 5.64
C LEU A 295 -11.08 -9.51 4.91
N PHE A 296 -11.22 -10.51 4.04
CA PHE A 296 -12.42 -10.83 3.27
C PHE A 296 -12.76 -12.33 3.37
N PRO A 297 -14.00 -12.73 3.05
CA PRO A 297 -14.33 -14.13 2.77
C PRO A 297 -13.45 -14.73 1.68
N SER A 298 -13.34 -16.06 1.62
CA SER A 298 -12.49 -16.76 0.63
C SER A 298 -12.85 -16.47 -0.83
N SER A 299 -14.09 -16.05 -1.08
CA SER A 299 -14.55 -15.55 -2.39
C SER A 299 -13.85 -14.26 -2.84
N GLY A 300 -13.11 -13.60 -1.94
CA GLY A 300 -12.56 -12.27 -2.14
C GLY A 300 -13.59 -11.15 -1.97
N PRO A 301 -13.17 -9.90 -2.22
CA PRO A 301 -14.08 -8.76 -2.24
C PRO A 301 -15.14 -8.94 -3.34
N PRO A 302 -16.40 -8.55 -3.11
CA PRO A 302 -17.45 -8.67 -4.12
C PRO A 302 -17.16 -7.81 -5.35
N ASP A 303 -17.58 -8.28 -6.53
CA ASP A 303 -17.60 -7.43 -7.71
C ASP A 303 -18.69 -6.36 -7.57
N LYS A 304 -18.24 -5.11 -7.58
CA LYS A 304 -19.06 -3.89 -7.48
C LYS A 304 -18.79 -2.98 -8.68
N SER A 305 -18.23 -3.53 -9.77
CA SER A 305 -17.85 -2.77 -10.95
C SER A 305 -19.04 -2.02 -11.59
N GLN A 306 -20.26 -2.53 -11.37
CA GLN A 306 -21.51 -1.95 -11.85
C GLN A 306 -22.25 -1.12 -10.78
N GLU A 307 -21.72 -0.99 -9.55
CA GLU A 307 -22.38 -0.30 -8.45
C GLU A 307 -21.75 1.06 -8.15
N GLY A 308 -22.60 2.08 -7.98
CA GLY A 308 -22.22 3.38 -7.43
C GLY A 308 -21.05 4.04 -8.17
N ASN A 309 -20.04 4.47 -7.42
CA ASN A 309 -18.87 5.19 -7.94
C ASN A 309 -17.77 4.26 -8.51
N GLY A 310 -18.09 2.99 -8.78
CA GLY A 310 -17.18 2.04 -9.44
C GLY A 310 -15.98 1.62 -8.58
N ILE A 311 -16.07 1.74 -7.25
CA ILE A 311 -15.08 1.16 -6.33
C ILE A 311 -15.33 -0.36 -6.29
N SER A 312 -14.53 -1.11 -7.04
CA SER A 312 -14.47 -2.56 -6.91
C SER A 312 -13.03 -3.03 -6.77
N THR A 313 -12.82 -3.89 -5.78
CA THR A 313 -11.54 -4.51 -5.44
C THR A 313 -11.57 -6.02 -5.59
N HIS A 314 -12.56 -6.55 -6.32
CA HIS A 314 -12.67 -7.99 -6.57
C HIS A 314 -11.41 -8.54 -7.21
N PHE A 315 -11.19 -9.81 -6.98
CA PHE A 315 -9.99 -10.53 -7.40
C PHE A 315 -10.00 -10.81 -8.91
N ARG A 316 -8.85 -10.58 -9.54
CA ARG A 316 -8.61 -10.73 -10.99
C ARG A 316 -7.28 -11.42 -11.25
N ASP A 317 -7.15 -12.04 -12.41
CA ASP A 317 -5.91 -12.71 -12.81
C ASP A 317 -4.74 -11.74 -13.00
N THR A 318 -5.04 -10.46 -13.23
CA THR A 318 -4.05 -9.38 -13.34
C THR A 318 -3.61 -8.83 -11.98
N ASP A 319 -4.17 -9.28 -10.85
CA ASP A 319 -3.76 -8.76 -9.54
C ASP A 319 -2.33 -9.18 -9.16
N TRP A 320 -1.78 -8.45 -8.19
CA TRP A 320 -0.48 -8.80 -7.61
C TRP A 320 -0.70 -9.82 -6.49
N VAL A 321 -0.56 -11.11 -6.81
CA VAL A 321 -0.69 -12.19 -5.84
C VAL A 321 0.60 -12.31 -5.02
N VAL A 322 0.47 -12.32 -3.70
CA VAL A 322 1.56 -12.53 -2.74
C VAL A 322 1.69 -14.01 -2.42
N THR A 323 0.52 -14.65 -2.26
CA THR A 323 0.39 -16.07 -1.92
C THR A 323 -0.63 -16.67 -2.89
N PRO A 324 -0.23 -17.57 -3.80
CA PRO A 324 -1.16 -18.08 -4.81
C PRO A 324 -2.35 -18.77 -4.13
N PRO A 325 -3.58 -18.61 -4.65
CA PRO A 325 -4.71 -19.38 -4.15
C PRO A 325 -4.42 -20.88 -4.31
N PRO A 326 -5.05 -21.75 -3.51
CA PRO A 326 -4.97 -23.19 -3.76
C PRO A 326 -5.34 -23.51 -5.21
N MET A 327 -4.57 -24.40 -5.84
CA MET A 327 -5.04 -25.05 -7.07
C MET A 327 -6.37 -25.72 -6.74
N ARG A 328 -7.43 -25.34 -7.44
CA ARG A 328 -8.77 -25.94 -7.31
C ARG A 328 -8.78 -27.36 -7.83
#